data_AF-A0A966ELF9-F1
#
_entry.id   AF-A0A966ELF9-F1
#
_cell.length_a   1.000
_cell.length_b   1.000
_cell.length_c   1.000
_cell.angle_alpha   90.00
_cell.angle_beta   90.00
_cell.angle_gamma   90.00
#
_symmetry.space_group_name_H-M   'P 1'
#
loop_
_entity.id
_entity.type
_entity.pdbx_description
1 polymer ?
#
loop_
_entity_poly.entity_id
_entity_poly.type
_entity_poly.pdbx_seq_one_letter_code
_entity_poly.pdbx_strand_id
1 'polypeptide(L)'
;MSTKIRIISLALGILILASSCTYEELIQYLDSTEELREVLSADELARLRHCESTDNYQAISPSGRFRGAYQFDQITWDDVAGRHFEWLVGIDPIDASPWWQDSMTRALWSERGRQPWPHCGLKV
;
A
#
# COMPACT_ATOMS: atom_id res chain seq x y z
N MET A 1 43.41 -41.45 23.03
CA MET A 1 42.03 -41.59 22.52
C MET A 1 41.24 -40.35 22.93
N SER A 2 41.25 -39.30 22.12
CA SER A 2 40.18 -38.93 21.16
C SER A 2 38.84 -38.63 21.80
N THR A 3 38.51 -37.34 21.90
CA THR A 3 37.14 -36.88 21.58
C THR A 3 37.23 -35.50 20.92
N LYS A 4 37.10 -35.50 19.59
CA LYS A 4 36.93 -34.29 18.78
C LYS A 4 35.50 -33.79 18.98
N ILE A 5 35.31 -32.71 19.73
CA ILE A 5 34.01 -32.02 19.78
C ILE A 5 33.91 -31.18 18.49
N ARG A 6 33.20 -31.74 17.50
CA ARG A 6 32.70 -31.01 16.34
C ARG A 6 31.44 -30.28 16.77
N ILE A 7 31.50 -28.97 16.93
CA ILE A 7 30.30 -28.11 16.87
C ILE A 7 30.66 -26.88 16.04
N ILE A 8 30.42 -27.04 14.73
CA ILE A 8 30.22 -25.96 13.78
C ILE A 8 28.88 -25.32 14.18
N SER A 9 28.87 -24.30 15.05
CA SER A 9 27.62 -23.59 15.41
C SER A 9 27.84 -22.14 15.81
N LEU A 10 28.63 -21.39 15.05
CA LEU A 10 28.79 -19.94 15.27
C LEU A 10 28.49 -19.10 14.03
N ALA A 11 27.63 -19.61 13.15
CA ALA A 11 27.15 -18.89 11.96
C ALA A 11 25.62 -18.88 11.81
N LEU A 12 24.87 -19.23 12.87
CA LEU A 12 23.39 -19.29 12.85
C LEU A 12 22.73 -18.31 13.85
N GLY A 13 23.49 -17.32 14.36
CA GLY A 13 22.99 -16.35 15.35
C GLY A 13 22.83 -14.91 14.83
N ILE A 14 23.22 -14.62 13.59
CA ILE A 14 23.21 -13.26 13.01
C ILE A 14 22.56 -13.32 11.63
N LEU A 15 21.27 -13.64 11.56
CA LEU A 15 20.52 -13.66 10.29
C LEU A 15 19.00 -13.45 10.50
N ILE A 16 18.59 -12.72 11.55
CA ILE A 16 17.15 -12.50 11.88
C ILE A 16 16.73 -11.01 11.87
N LEU A 17 17.58 -10.03 11.55
CA LEU A 17 17.20 -8.61 11.68
C LEU A 17 16.97 -7.85 10.36
N ALA A 18 16.50 -8.51 9.30
CA ALA A 18 16.31 -7.83 8.01
C ALA A 18 14.91 -7.97 7.38
N SER A 19 13.87 -8.31 8.15
CA SER A 19 12.57 -8.64 7.52
C SER A 19 11.31 -8.35 8.35
N SER A 20 11.34 -7.38 9.27
CA SER A 20 10.12 -6.92 9.92
C SER A 20 10.13 -5.41 10.00
N CYS A 21 9.03 -4.76 9.58
CA CYS A 21 8.78 -3.36 9.89
C CYS A 21 9.25 -3.08 11.32
N THR A 22 9.97 -1.98 11.49
CA THR A 22 10.25 -1.51 12.83
C THR A 22 8.92 -1.25 13.54
N TYR A 23 8.90 -1.41 14.85
CA TYR A 23 7.72 -1.09 15.64
C TYR A 23 7.27 0.37 15.43
N GLU A 24 8.23 1.27 15.18
CA GLU A 24 7.98 2.67 14.84
C GLU A 24 7.23 2.83 13.51
N GLU A 25 7.64 2.14 12.45
CA GLU A 25 6.93 2.16 11.15
C GLU A 25 5.50 1.63 11.28
N LEU A 26 5.30 0.59 12.08
CA LEU A 26 3.97 0.04 12.33
C LEU A 26 3.08 1.04 13.08
N ILE A 27 3.62 1.71 14.11
CA ILE A 27 2.88 2.75 14.82
C ILE A 27 2.53 3.88 13.87
N GLN A 28 3.47 4.35 13.04
CA GLN A 28 3.21 5.41 12.08
C GLN A 28 2.06 5.03 11.14
N TYR A 29 2.04 3.80 10.63
CA TYR A 29 0.94 3.33 9.80
C TYR A 29 -0.40 3.29 10.56
N LEU A 30 -0.42 2.70 11.76
CA LEU A 30 -1.66 2.56 12.54
C LEU A 30 -2.25 3.92 12.94
N ASP A 31 -1.40 4.83 13.42
CA ASP A 31 -1.77 6.18 13.84
C ASP A 31 -2.27 7.00 12.63
N SER A 32 -1.50 7.02 11.53
CA SER A 32 -1.86 7.80 10.34
C SER A 32 -3.08 7.31 9.57
N THR A 33 -3.50 6.05 9.76
CA THR A 33 -4.62 5.46 9.02
C THR A 33 -5.85 5.19 9.87
N GLU A 34 -5.81 5.48 11.17
CA GLU A 34 -6.87 5.13 12.13
C GLU A 34 -8.25 5.61 11.67
N GLU A 35 -8.36 6.87 11.25
CA GLU A 35 -9.62 7.48 10.83
C GLU A 35 -10.14 6.94 9.48
N LEU A 36 -9.24 6.39 8.65
CA LEU A 36 -9.55 6.01 7.27
C LEU A 36 -9.75 4.51 7.08
N ARG A 37 -9.18 3.68 7.96
CA ARG A 37 -9.12 2.22 7.82
C ARG A 37 -10.48 1.56 7.57
N GLU A 38 -11.53 2.09 8.20
CA GLU A 38 -12.90 1.54 8.13
C GLU A 38 -13.75 2.13 7.01
N VAL A 39 -13.24 3.11 6.23
CA VAL A 39 -14.00 3.74 5.13
C VAL A 39 -14.33 2.74 4.03
N LEU A 40 -13.38 1.83 3.74
CA LEU A 40 -13.57 0.68 2.86
C LEU A 40 -12.93 -0.56 3.49
N SER A 41 -13.72 -1.62 3.59
CA SER A 41 -13.25 -2.95 3.98
C SER A 41 -12.25 -3.51 2.97
N ALA A 42 -11.50 -4.54 3.38
CA ALA A 42 -10.54 -5.21 2.50
C ALA A 42 -11.20 -5.81 1.24
N ASP A 43 -12.42 -6.34 1.38
CA ASP A 43 -13.19 -6.92 0.28
C ASP A 43 -13.71 -5.85 -0.70
N GLU A 44 -14.12 -4.70 -0.19
CA GLU A 44 -14.53 -3.54 -0.98
C GLU A 44 -13.38 -3.00 -1.82
N LEU A 45 -12.22 -2.80 -1.19
CA LEU A 45 -10.99 -2.44 -1.89
C LEU A 45 -10.62 -3.49 -2.96
N ALA A 46 -10.77 -4.79 -2.64
CA ALA A 46 -10.50 -5.87 -3.58
C ALA A 46 -11.40 -5.81 -4.81
N ARG A 47 -12.71 -5.59 -4.61
CA ARG A 47 -13.66 -5.42 -5.73
C ARG A 47 -13.29 -4.21 -6.59
N LEU A 48 -12.92 -3.09 -5.96
CA LEU A 48 -12.54 -1.87 -6.67
C LEU A 48 -11.30 -2.10 -7.54
N ARG A 49 -10.17 -2.52 -6.94
CA ARG A 49 -8.93 -2.72 -7.70
C ARG A 49 -9.00 -3.86 -8.70
N HIS A 50 -9.78 -4.90 -8.43
CA HIS A 50 -10.00 -5.95 -9.43
C HIS A 50 -10.72 -5.39 -10.66
N CYS A 51 -11.69 -4.51 -10.48
CA CYS A 51 -12.34 -3.83 -11.59
C CYS A 51 -11.43 -2.84 -12.32
N GLU A 52 -10.62 -2.07 -11.59
CA GLU A 52 -9.76 -1.02 -12.16
C GLU A 52 -8.52 -1.57 -12.87
N SER A 53 -7.89 -2.61 -12.31
CA SER A 53 -6.57 -3.08 -12.75
C SER A 53 -6.41 -4.60 -12.75
N THR A 54 -7.47 -5.36 -12.48
CA THR A 54 -7.37 -6.81 -12.22
C THR A 54 -6.43 -7.12 -11.04
N ASP A 55 -6.54 -6.33 -9.97
CA ASP A 55 -5.78 -6.51 -8.72
C ASP A 55 -4.27 -6.32 -8.88
N ASN A 56 -3.86 -5.41 -9.78
CA ASN A 56 -2.47 -5.17 -10.12
C ASN A 56 -1.99 -3.80 -9.61
N TYR A 57 -1.24 -3.80 -8.49
CA TYR A 57 -0.63 -2.60 -7.88
C TYR A 57 0.44 -1.92 -8.74
N GLN A 58 0.87 -2.56 -9.83
CA GLN A 58 1.86 -2.04 -10.78
C GLN A 58 1.22 -1.72 -12.14
N ALA A 59 -0.12 -1.65 -12.21
CA ALA A 59 -0.80 -1.39 -13.46
C ALA A 59 -0.53 0.03 -13.97
N ILE A 60 -0.31 0.13 -15.28
CA ILE A 60 -0.19 1.40 -16.00
C ILE A 60 -1.21 1.34 -17.14
N SER A 61 -2.07 2.35 -17.22
CA SER A 61 -3.06 2.43 -18.30
C SER A 61 -2.38 2.51 -19.68
N PRO A 62 -3.07 2.15 -20.78
CA PRO A 62 -2.50 2.29 -22.13
C PRO A 62 -2.03 3.72 -22.47
N SER A 63 -2.63 4.73 -21.85
CA SER A 63 -2.23 6.14 -22.01
C SER A 63 -1.05 6.54 -21.12
N GLY A 64 -0.65 5.71 -20.16
CA GLY A 64 0.35 6.03 -19.15
C GLY A 64 -0.12 7.05 -18.10
N ARG A 65 -1.37 7.52 -18.17
CA ARG A 65 -1.90 8.55 -17.26
C ARG A 65 -2.33 7.98 -15.90
N PHE A 66 -2.96 6.82 -15.91
CA PHE A 66 -3.53 6.22 -14.71
C PHE A 66 -2.65 5.05 -14.24
N ARG A 67 -2.39 5.01 -12.94
CA ARG A 67 -1.30 4.22 -12.36
C ARG A 67 -1.73 3.54 -11.07
N GLY A 68 -1.13 2.40 -10.81
CA GLY A 68 -1.40 1.58 -9.63
C GLY A 68 -2.72 0.82 -9.69
N ALA A 69 -3.01 0.10 -8.60
CA ALA A 69 -4.16 -0.80 -8.47
C ALA A 69 -5.51 -0.08 -8.68
N TYR A 70 -5.56 1.19 -8.30
CA TYR A 70 -6.76 2.02 -8.30
C TYR A 70 -6.76 3.08 -9.42
N GLN A 71 -5.80 2.99 -10.34
CA GLN A 71 -5.75 3.84 -11.54
C GLN A 71 -5.80 5.35 -11.20
N PHE A 72 -5.00 5.79 -10.23
CA PHE A 72 -4.83 7.20 -9.92
C PHE A 72 -4.10 7.93 -11.05
N ASP A 73 -4.47 9.19 -11.32
CA ASP A 73 -3.52 10.11 -11.97
C ASP A 73 -2.66 10.84 -10.93
N GLN A 74 -1.50 11.33 -11.35
CA GLN A 74 -0.50 11.90 -10.43
C GLN A 74 -1.02 13.12 -9.68
N ILE A 75 -1.80 13.98 -10.34
CA ILE A 75 -2.34 15.20 -9.71
C ILE A 75 -3.28 14.80 -8.57
N THR A 76 -4.17 13.84 -8.82
CA THR A 76 -5.10 13.35 -7.80
C THR A 76 -4.36 12.65 -6.66
N TRP A 77 -3.31 11.89 -6.96
CA TRP A 77 -2.45 11.28 -5.97
C TRP A 77 -1.78 12.34 -5.08
N ASP A 78 -1.07 13.30 -5.67
CA ASP A 78 -0.35 14.34 -4.93
C ASP A 78 -1.30 15.20 -4.08
N ASP A 79 -2.49 15.51 -4.61
CA ASP A 79 -3.53 16.23 -3.88
C ASP A 79 -3.95 15.48 -2.60
N VAL A 80 -4.27 14.19 -2.72
CA VAL A 80 -4.68 13.36 -1.57
C VAL A 80 -3.53 13.17 -0.59
N ALA A 81 -2.32 12.94 -1.10
CA ALA A 81 -1.12 12.77 -0.29
C ALA A 81 -0.85 14.05 0.52
N GLY A 82 -0.95 15.23 -0.09
CA GLY A 82 -0.74 16.50 0.60
C GLY A 82 -1.73 16.78 1.74
N ARG A 83 -2.89 16.09 1.77
CA ARG A 83 -3.89 16.21 2.84
C ARG A 83 -3.77 15.15 3.92
N HIS A 84 -3.41 13.91 3.54
CA HIS A 84 -3.49 12.74 4.44
C HIS A 84 -2.15 12.07 4.71
N PHE A 85 -1.23 12.10 3.74
CA PHE A 85 0.00 11.32 3.75
C PHE A 85 1.13 12.10 3.07
N GLU A 86 1.58 13.20 3.68
CA GLU A 86 2.48 14.17 3.05
C GLU A 86 3.78 13.55 2.50
N TRP A 87 4.27 12.47 3.12
CA TRP A 87 5.44 11.72 2.65
C TRP A 87 5.24 10.95 1.34
N LEU A 88 4.01 10.88 0.82
CA LEU A 88 3.67 10.27 -0.47
C LEU A 88 3.53 11.30 -1.60
N VAL A 89 3.66 12.59 -1.32
CA VAL A 89 3.60 13.64 -2.35
C VAL A 89 4.74 13.46 -3.35
N GLY A 90 4.42 13.42 -4.63
CA GLY A 90 5.37 13.24 -5.73
C GLY A 90 5.83 11.79 -5.95
N ILE A 91 5.32 10.83 -5.18
CA ILE A 91 5.56 9.40 -5.41
C ILE A 91 4.62 8.93 -6.53
N ASP A 92 5.15 8.22 -7.55
CA ASP A 92 4.30 7.58 -8.56
C ASP A 92 3.47 6.47 -7.87
N PRO A 93 2.14 6.37 -8.10
CA PRO A 93 1.32 5.30 -7.54
C PRO A 93 1.90 3.90 -7.70
N ILE A 94 2.63 3.59 -8.79
CA ILE A 94 3.27 2.27 -8.95
C ILE A 94 4.47 2.07 -8.03
N ASP A 95 5.17 3.14 -7.62
CA ASP A 95 6.31 3.05 -6.71
C ASP A 95 5.85 2.97 -5.25
N ALA A 96 4.60 3.36 -4.96
CA ALA A 96 4.01 3.24 -3.64
C ALA A 96 3.68 1.78 -3.29
N SER A 97 3.98 1.40 -2.04
CA SER A 97 3.64 0.07 -1.53
C SER A 97 2.12 -0.19 -1.52
N PRO A 98 1.67 -1.45 -1.65
CA PRO A 98 0.24 -1.77 -1.76
C PRO A 98 -0.66 -1.17 -0.68
N TRP A 99 -0.23 -1.21 0.60
CA TRP A 99 -1.01 -0.64 1.69
C TRP A 99 -1.15 0.88 1.62
N TRP A 100 -0.18 1.58 1.02
CA TRP A 100 -0.28 3.02 0.79
C TRP A 100 -1.26 3.33 -0.33
N GLN A 101 -1.28 2.54 -1.40
CA GLN A 101 -2.32 2.68 -2.44
C GLN A 101 -3.72 2.42 -1.87
N ASP A 102 -3.89 1.42 -1.00
CA ASP A 102 -5.15 1.16 -0.29
C ASP A 102 -5.57 2.33 0.61
N SER A 103 -4.62 2.91 1.35
CA SER A 103 -4.86 4.03 2.26
C SER A 103 -5.20 5.31 1.51
N MET A 104 -4.50 5.59 0.40
CA MET A 104 -4.81 6.68 -0.52
C MET A 104 -6.22 6.55 -1.13
N THR A 105 -6.62 5.32 -1.49
CA THR A 105 -7.97 5.04 -1.97
C THR A 105 -9.03 5.29 -0.89
N ARG A 106 -8.81 4.82 0.33
CA ARG A 106 -9.71 5.10 1.47
C ARG A 106 -9.82 6.60 1.75
N ALA A 107 -8.70 7.31 1.76
CA ALA A 107 -8.66 8.76 1.92
C ALA A 107 -9.53 9.45 0.86
N LEU A 108 -9.29 9.17 -0.42
CA LEU A 108 -10.05 9.81 -1.50
C LEU A 108 -11.54 9.41 -1.50
N TRP A 109 -11.85 8.16 -1.14
CA TRP A 109 -13.23 7.70 -0.97
C TRP A 109 -13.93 8.40 0.19
N SER A 110 -13.23 8.65 1.30
CA SER A 110 -13.78 9.41 2.44
C SER A 110 -14.19 10.84 2.02
N GLU A 111 -13.45 11.44 1.08
CA GLU A 111 -13.68 12.80 0.60
C GLU A 111 -14.79 12.88 -0.46
N ARG A 112 -14.81 11.94 -1.40
CA ARG A 112 -15.59 12.05 -2.66
C ARG A 112 -16.53 10.87 -2.92
N GLY A 113 -16.56 9.91 -2.00
CA GLY A 113 -17.20 8.61 -2.22
C GLY A 113 -16.67 7.97 -3.51
N ARG A 114 -17.59 7.36 -4.28
CA ARG A 114 -17.25 6.69 -5.55
C ARG A 114 -16.97 7.61 -6.74
N GLN A 115 -17.09 8.93 -6.62
CA GLN A 115 -16.98 9.83 -7.78
C GLN A 115 -15.71 9.66 -8.64
N PRO A 116 -14.51 9.42 -8.05
CA PRO A 116 -13.29 9.21 -8.83
C PRO A 116 -13.29 7.91 -9.65
N TRP A 117 -14.12 6.93 -9.25
CA TRP A 117 -14.26 5.64 -9.90
C TRP A 117 -15.71 5.43 -10.35
N PRO A 118 -16.20 6.18 -11.36
CA PRO A 118 -17.62 6.24 -11.71
C PRO A 118 -18.21 4.90 -12.15
N HIS A 119 -17.37 4.01 -12.70
CA HIS A 119 -17.79 2.68 -13.14
C HIS A 119 -17.50 1.59 -12.11
N CYS A 120 -16.26 1.50 -11.63
CA CYS A 120 -15.86 0.45 -10.70
C CYS A 120 -16.32 0.70 -9.26
N GLY A 121 -16.49 1.95 -8.86
CA GLY A 121 -17.07 2.31 -7.56
C GLY A 121 -18.54 1.92 -7.39
N LEU A 122 -19.22 1.45 -8.45
CA LEU A 122 -20.56 0.84 -8.36
C LEU A 122 -20.51 -0.65 -7.96
N LYS A 123 -19.31 -1.26 -7.97
CA LYS A 123 -19.08 -2.67 -7.64
C LYS A 123 -18.50 -2.86 -6.24
N VAL A 124 -18.24 -1.75 -5.57
CA VAL A 124 -17.83 -1.66 -4.16
C VAL A 124 -19.09 -1.76 -3.33
#